data_AF-A0A6N2AEV1-F1
#
_entry.id   AF-A0A6N2AEV1-F1
#
_cell.length_a   1.000
_cell.length_b   1.000
_cell.length_c   1.000
_cell.angle_alpha   90.00
_cell.angle_beta   90.00
_cell.angle_gamma   90.00
#
_symmetry.space_group_name_H-M   'P 1'
#
loop_
_entity.id
_entity.type
_entity.pdbx_description
1 polymer ?
#
loop_
_entity_poly.entity_id
_entity_poly.type
_entity_poly.pdbx_seq_one_letter_code
_entity_poly.pdbx_strand_id
1 'polypeptide(L)' 'MDVTVCNVLIDFYMKCGKVKTARSIFDRMKVKDAISWTTMIFGYMQNSSNWEAISMFRDLNGLGW' A
#
# COMPACT_ATOMS: atom_id res chain seq x y z
N MET A 1 2.55 12.90 -9.11
CA MET A 1 2.35 13.11 -7.66
C MET A 1 3.62 12.75 -6.96
N ASP A 2 3.99 13.52 -5.94
CA ASP A 2 5.14 13.22 -5.10
C ASP A 2 4.92 11.91 -4.32
N VAL A 3 5.94 11.05 -4.27
CA VAL A 3 5.86 9.72 -3.64
C VAL A 3 5.53 9.84 -2.15
N THR A 4 6.11 10.84 -1.48
CA THR A 4 5.87 11.13 -0.05
C THR A 4 4.41 11.50 0.18
N VAL A 5 3.85 12.38 -0.65
CA VAL A 5 2.44 12.80 -0.56
C VAL A 5 1.51 11.61 -0.77
N CYS A 6 1.79 10.75 -1.76
CA CYS A 6 1.01 9.54 -1.98
C CYS A 6 1.07 8.59 -0.78
N ASN A 7 2.25 8.38 -0.20
CA ASN A 7 2.43 7.50 0.96
C ASN A 7 1.65 8.01 2.18
N VAL A 8 1.66 9.33 2.44
CA VAL A 8 0.86 9.95 3.51
C VAL A 8 -0.64 9.75 3.27
N LEU A 9 -1.11 9.96 2.05
CA LEU A 9 -2.53 9.75 1.72
C LEU A 9 -2.93 8.28 1.85
N ILE A 10 -2.09 7.35 1.41
CA ILE A 10 -2.31 5.92 1.57
C ILE A 10 -2.45 5.58 3.07
N ASP A 11 -1.48 5.96 3.91
CA ASP A 11 -1.52 5.71 5.35
C ASP A 11 -2.79 6.28 6.00
N PHE A 12 -3.14 7.53 5.66
CA PHE A 12 -4.36 8.17 6.14
C PHE A 12 -5.62 7.38 5.78
N TYR A 13 -5.78 6.99 4.51
CA TYR A 13 -6.95 6.23 4.08
C TYR A 13 -7.00 4.82 4.67
N MET A 14 -5.86 4.16 4.88
CA MET A 14 -5.80 2.87 5.56
C MET A 14 -6.25 2.97 7.02
N LYS A 15 -5.80 4.00 7.76
CA LYS A 15 -6.24 4.26 9.14
C LYS A 15 -7.74 4.57 9.25
N CYS A 16 -8.34 5.16 8.22
CA CYS A 16 -9.78 5.37 8.15
C CYS A 16 -10.58 4.14 7.67
N GLY A 17 -9.94 3.00 7.43
CA GLY A 17 -10.57 1.81 6.87
C GLY A 17 -11.01 1.92 5.41
N LYS A 18 -10.61 2.99 4.71
CA LYS A 18 -10.90 3.22 3.30
C LYS A 18 -9.87 2.52 2.40
N VAL A 19 -9.72 1.22 2.59
CA VAL A 19 -8.70 0.38 1.95
C VAL A 19 -8.73 0.47 0.42
N LYS A 20 -9.93 0.46 -0.18
CA LYS A 20 -10.08 0.58 -1.64
C LYS A 20 -9.56 1.91 -2.19
N THR A 21 -9.74 3.00 -1.45
CA THR A 21 -9.25 4.33 -1.84
C THR A 21 -7.74 4.40 -1.75
N ALA A 22 -7.16 3.90 -0.65
CA ALA A 22 -5.71 3.79 -0.50
C ALA A 22 -5.09 2.95 -1.63
N ARG A 23 -5.69 1.80 -1.95
CA ARG A 23 -5.25 0.94 -3.06
C ARG A 23 -5.31 1.65 -4.41
N SER A 24 -6.38 2.40 -4.69
CA SER A 24 -6.49 3.18 -5.92
C SER A 24 -5.38 4.23 -6.05
N ILE A 25 -5.01 4.90 -4.96
CA ILE A 25 -3.89 5.85 -4.96
C ILE A 25 -2.58 5.13 -5.27
N PHE A 26 -2.32 4.02 -4.57
CA PHE A 26 -1.13 3.20 -4.79
C PHE A 26 -1.01 2.74 -6.25
N ASP A 27 -2.08 2.21 -6.84
CA ASP A 27 -2.07 1.74 -8.23
C ASP A 27 -1.78 2.87 -9.23
N ARG A 28 -2.23 4.11 -8.95
CA ARG A 28 -1.99 5.30 -9.79
C ARG A 28 -0.57 5.87 -9.64
N MET A 29 0.22 5.44 -8.66
CA MET A 29 1.61 5.88 -8.51
C MET A 29 2.48 5.32 -9.64
N LYS A 30 3.16 6.20 -10.39
CA LYS A 30 4.13 5.81 -11.42
C LYS A 30 5.41 5.21 -10.85
N VAL A 31 5.84 5.70 -9.69
CA VAL A 31 7.01 5.24 -8.95
C VAL A 31 6.55 4.88 -7.55
N LYS A 32 6.95 3.70 -7.06
CA LYS A 32 6.62 3.17 -5.74
C LYS A 32 7.93 2.80 -5.06
N ASP A 33 8.13 3.23 -3.83
CA ASP A 33 9.32 2.93 -3.04
C ASP A 33 9.02 1.92 -1.93
N ALA A 34 10.02 1.61 -1.11
CA ALA A 34 9.90 0.69 0.03
C ALA A 34 8.72 1.08 0.92
N ILE A 35 8.59 2.38 1.15
CA ILE A 35 7.61 2.96 2.05
C ILE A 35 6.21 2.77 1.44
N SER A 36 6.02 2.98 0.14
CA SER A 36 4.75 2.73 -0.53
C SER A 36 4.25 1.30 -0.33
N TRP A 37 5.11 0.31 -0.58
CA TRP A 37 4.75 -1.11 -0.47
C TRP A 37 4.48 -1.53 0.97
N THR A 38 5.40 -1.18 1.88
CA THR A 38 5.26 -1.52 3.30
C THR A 38 4.04 -0.85 3.94
N THR A 39 3.74 0.40 3.57
CA THR A 39 2.55 1.13 4.04
C THR A 39 1.26 0.42 3.61
N MET A 40 1.18 -0.04 2.35
CA MET A 40 0.00 -0.79 1.89
C MET A 40 -0.15 -2.14 2.58
N ILE A 41 0.94 -2.93 2.68
CA ILE A 41 0.92 -4.24 3.33
C ILE A 41 0.48 -4.09 4.80
N PHE A 42 1.09 -3.15 5.53
CA PHE A 42 0.74 -2.90 6.92
C PHE A 42 -0.70 -2.42 7.09
N GLY A 43 -1.15 -1.52 6.22
CA GLY A 43 -2.53 -1.06 6.23
C GLY A 43 -3.53 -2.20 5.99
N TYR A 44 -3.20 -3.18 5.13
CA TYR A 44 -4.07 -4.34 4.90
C TYR A 44 -4.19 -5.22 6.15
N MET A 45 -3.07 -5.45 6.84
CA MET A 45 -3.06 -6.20 8.10
C MET A 45 -3.93 -5.54 9.16
N GLN A 46 -3.88 -4.20 9.28
CA GLN A 46 -4.73 -3.46 10.23
C GLN A 46 -6.22 -3.54 9.90
N ASN A 47 -6.57 -3.68 8.62
CA ASN A 47 -7.95 -3.75 8.16
C ASN A 47 -8.45 -5.18 7.95
N SER A 48 -7.82 -6.16 8.62
CA SER A 48 -8.17 -7.60 8.55
C SER A 48 -8.17 -8.19 7.12
N SER A 49 -7.48 -7.53 6.19
CA SER A 49 -7.36 -7.92 4.78
C SER A 49 -6.07 -8.72 4.57
N ASN A 50 -5.93 -9.81 5.32
CA ASN A 50 -4.67 -10.54 5.44
C ASN A 50 -4.24 -11.20 4.12
N TRP A 51 -5.21 -11.63 3.30
CA TRP A 51 -4.90 -12.26 2.02
C TRP A 51 -4.30 -11.26 1.03
N GLU A 52 -4.84 -10.05 0.99
CA GLU A 52 -4.33 -8.94 0.18
C GLU A 52 -2.92 -8.55 0.62
N ALA A 53 -2.66 -8.52 1.93
CA ALA A 53 -1.32 -8.27 2.47
C ALA A 53 -0.32 -9.34 2.00
N ILE A 54 -0.67 -10.62 2.09
CA ILE A 54 0.20 -11.74 1.67
C ILE A 54 0.43 -11.73 0.16
N SER A 55 -0.63 -11.49 -0.63
CA SER A 55 -0.52 -11.38 -2.08
C SER A 55 0.45 -10.26 -2.47
N MET A 56 0.30 -9.10 -1.84
CA MET A 56 1.14 -7.94 -2.15
C MET A 56 2.60 -8.14 -1.69
N PHE A 57 2.83 -8.82 -0.56
CA PHE A 57 4.18 -9.20 -0.13
C PHE A 57 4.84 -10.18 -1.12
N ARG A 58 4.07 -11.12 -1.68
CA ARG A 58 4.57 -12.02 -2.73
C ARG A 58 4.95 -11.26 -4.00
N ASP A 59 4.14 -10.29 -4.41
CA ASP A 59 4.45 -9.44 -5.55
C ASP A 59 5.75 -8.65 -5.33
N LEU A 60 5.94 -8.12 -4.12
CA LEU A 60 7.18 -7.43 -3.73
C LEU A 60 8.41 -8.35 -3.82
N ASN A 61 8.34 -9.57 -3.26
CA ASN A 61 9.45 -10.52 -3.33
C ASN A 61 9.73 -11.01 -4.76
N GLY A 62 8.69 -11.10 -5.60
CA GLY A 62 8.85 -11.41 -7.03
C GLY A 62 9.63 -10.33 -7.80
N LEU A 63 9.68 -9.10 -7.28
CA LEU A 63 10.47 -8.00 -7.85
C LEU A 63 11.96 -8.03 -7.44
N GLY A 64 12.40 -9.05 -6.70
CA GLY A 64 13.81 -9.25 -6.33
C GLY A 64 14.32 -8.26 -5.30
N TRP A 65 13.43 -7.77 -4.44
CA TRP A 65 13.74 -6.91 -3.31
C TRP A 65 14.43 -7.65 -2.16
#